data_AF-A0A354J6V9-F1
#
_entry.id   AF-A0A354J6V9-F1
#
_cell.length_a   1.000
_cell.length_b   1.000
_cell.length_c   1.000
_cell.angle_alpha   90.00
_cell.angle_beta   90.00
_cell.angle_gamma   90.00
#
_symmetry.space_group_name_H-M   'P 1'
#
loop_
_entity.id
_entity.type
_entity.pdbx_description
1 polymer ?
#
loop_
_entity_poly.entity_id
_entity_poly.type
_entity_poly.pdbx_seq_one_letter_code
_entity_poly.pdbx_strand_id
1 'polypeptide(L)'
;IIARNGEIKVVGAAEDVGKAKRIFEQLLELSKRGNTITEQNVNYALSLCFEEKEKSIVEIDKELICHTISGKPIKPKTIGQKNYVDLIRNKMVVFGV
;
A
#
# COMPACT_ATOMS: atom_id res chain seq x y z
N ILE A 1 21.49 -3.43 0.03
CA ILE A 1 20.58 -4.40 -0.66
C ILE A 1 21.28 -4.83 -1.93
N ILE A 2 21.31 -6.14 -2.23
CA ILE A 2 21.95 -6.69 -3.44
C ILE A 2 20.89 -7.48 -4.19
N ALA A 3 20.68 -7.20 -5.47
CA ALA A 3 19.74 -7.93 -6.33
C ALA A 3 20.52 -8.65 -7.45
N ARG A 4 20.30 -9.96 -7.60
CA ARG A 4 20.94 -10.76 -8.65
C ARG A 4 20.04 -11.92 -9.06
N ASN A 5 19.79 -12.08 -10.35
CA ASN A 5 19.06 -13.22 -10.92
C ASN A 5 17.67 -13.46 -10.28
N GLY A 6 16.96 -12.40 -9.88
CA GLY A 6 15.65 -12.52 -9.21
C GLY A 6 15.73 -12.79 -7.71
N GLU A 7 16.94 -12.96 -7.15
CA GLU A 7 17.16 -13.02 -5.71
C GLU A 7 17.53 -11.65 -5.15
N ILE A 8 16.99 -11.34 -3.96
CA ILE A 8 17.30 -10.12 -3.22
C ILE A 8 17.94 -10.51 -1.90
N LYS A 9 19.18 -10.06 -1.67
CA LYS A 9 19.89 -10.19 -0.41
C LYS A 9 19.89 -8.86 0.34
N VAL A 10 19.32 -8.88 1.55
CA VAL A 10 19.31 -7.75 2.48
C VAL A 10 20.30 -8.04 3.60
N VAL A 11 21.18 -7.09 3.91
CA VAL A 11 22.23 -7.22 4.93
C VAL A 11 22.22 -5.94 5.76
N GLY A 12 22.27 -6.08 7.08
CA GLY A 12 22.17 -4.98 8.04
C GLY A 12 21.80 -5.49 9.43
N ALA A 13 21.37 -4.59 10.31
CA ALA A 13 20.82 -4.99 11.62
C ALA A 13 19.55 -5.84 11.43
N ALA A 14 19.32 -6.79 12.33
CA ALA A 14 18.19 -7.74 12.22
C ALA A 14 16.83 -7.03 12.10
N GLU A 15 16.66 -5.92 12.82
CA GLU A 15 15.44 -5.10 12.78
C GLU A 15 15.23 -4.46 11.40
N ASP A 16 16.27 -3.85 10.84
CA ASP A 16 16.23 -3.20 9.53
C ASP A 16 16.01 -4.21 8.39
N VAL A 17 16.64 -5.38 8.50
CA VAL A 17 16.43 -6.50 7.56
C VAL A 17 14.97 -6.96 7.61
N GLY A 18 14.38 -7.07 8.81
CA GLY A 18 12.98 -7.42 8.99
C GLY A 18 12.03 -6.40 8.35
N LYS A 19 12.27 -5.10 8.58
CA LYS A 19 11.48 -4.00 7.98
C LYS A 19 11.57 -4.03 6.45
N ALA A 20 12.79 -4.12 5.90
CA ALA A 20 13.00 -4.19 4.45
C ALA A 20 12.32 -5.41 3.82
N LYS A 21 12.38 -6.58 4.47
CA LYS A 21 11.70 -7.79 4.00
C LYS A 21 10.19 -7.58 3.89
N ARG A 22 9.56 -7.02 4.94
CA ARG A 22 8.12 -6.73 4.96
C ARG A 22 7.71 -5.78 3.82
N ILE A 23 8.51 -4.75 3.55
CA ILE A 23 8.24 -3.81 2.44
C ILE A 23 8.24 -4.54 1.10
N PHE A 24 9.26 -5.36 0.84
CA PHE A 24 9.32 -6.14 -0.41
C PHE A 24 8.15 -7.12 -0.55
N GLU A 25 7.74 -7.79 0.54
CA GLU A 25 6.57 -8.70 0.53
C GLU A 25 5.27 -7.95 0.19
N GLN A 26 5.06 -6.76 0.75
CA GLN A 26 3.88 -5.94 0.46
C GLN A 26 3.87 -5.45 -1.01
N LEU A 27 5.01 -4.97 -1.51
CA LEU A 27 5.14 -4.53 -2.90
C LEU A 27 4.98 -5.70 -3.88
N LEU A 28 5.49 -6.88 -3.53
CA LEU A 28 5.31 -8.09 -4.32
C LEU A 28 3.83 -8.49 -4.40
N GLU A 29 3.10 -8.43 -3.28
CA GLU A 29 1.67 -8.75 -3.25
C GLU A 29 0.84 -7.75 -4.09
N LEU A 30 1.18 -6.46 -4.05
CA LEU A 30 0.58 -5.47 -4.96
C LEU A 30 0.82 -5.81 -6.44
N SER A 31 2.06 -6.18 -6.78
CA SER A 31 2.45 -6.52 -8.14
C SER A 31 1.73 -7.78 -8.64
N LYS A 32 1.60 -8.81 -7.80
CA LYS A 32 0.85 -10.04 -8.10
C LYS A 32 -0.62 -9.78 -8.45
N ARG A 33 -1.20 -8.70 -7.91
CA ARG A 33 -2.58 -8.27 -8.20
C ARG A 33 -2.72 -7.47 -9.49
N GLY A 34 -1.65 -7.35 -10.27
CA GLY A 34 -1.63 -6.61 -11.54
C GLY A 34 -1.42 -5.11 -11.36
N ASN A 35 -1.10 -4.63 -10.16
CA ASN A 35 -0.75 -3.22 -9.99
C ASN A 35 0.65 -2.94 -10.50
N THR A 36 0.80 -1.86 -11.26
CA THR A 36 2.11 -1.28 -11.55
C THR A 36 2.66 -0.65 -10.27
N ILE A 37 3.84 -1.09 -9.85
CA ILE A 37 4.51 -0.49 -8.69
C ILE A 37 5.01 0.89 -9.08
N THR A 38 4.50 1.91 -8.40
CA THR A 38 4.89 3.31 -8.57
C THR A 38 5.72 3.78 -7.38
N GLU A 39 6.47 4.87 -7.56
CA GLU A 39 7.21 5.52 -6.47
C GLU A 39 6.31 5.85 -5.27
N GLN A 40 5.07 6.26 -5.53
CA GLN A 40 4.07 6.50 -4.48
C GLN A 40 3.81 5.24 -3.64
N ASN A 41 3.73 4.05 -4.26
CA ASN A 41 3.53 2.80 -3.53
C ASN A 41 4.72 2.49 -2.62
N VAL A 42 5.94 2.74 -3.10
CA VAL A 42 7.18 2.51 -2.34
C VAL A 42 7.25 3.44 -1.14
N ASN A 43 7.04 4.74 -1.35
CA ASN A 43 7.06 5.75 -0.28
C ASN A 43 6.00 5.47 0.79
N TYR A 44 4.82 5.01 0.37
CA TYR A 44 3.76 4.66 1.30
C TYR A 44 4.03 3.36 2.07
N ALA A 45 4.63 2.34 1.44
CA ALA A 45 5.06 1.12 2.11
C ALA A 45 6.13 1.41 3.17
N LEU A 46 7.06 2.32 2.85
CA LEU A 46 8.06 2.82 3.78
C LEU A 46 7.39 3.52 4.97
N SER A 47 6.51 4.50 4.73
CA SER A 47 5.85 5.24 5.83
C SER A 47 5.06 4.32 6.76
N LEU A 48 4.37 3.31 6.22
CA LEU A 48 3.64 2.34 7.04
C LEU A 48 4.53 1.45 7.90
N CYS A 49 5.70 1.04 7.38
CA CYS A 49 6.67 0.30 8.19
C CYS A 49 7.27 1.14 9.32
N PHE A 50 7.40 2.46 9.14
CA PHE A 50 7.86 3.37 10.20
C PHE A 50 6.78 3.69 11.24
N GLU A 51 5.50 3.68 10.85
CA GLU A 51 4.38 3.95 11.77
C GLU A 51 3.90 2.72 12.57
N GLU A 52 4.56 1.55 12.43
CA GLU A 52 4.15 0.26 13.01
C GLU A 52 2.68 -0.12 12.75
N LYS A 53 2.04 0.50 11.75
CA LYS A 53 0.68 0.17 11.35
C LYS A 53 0.74 -1.09 10.49
N GLU A 54 0.47 -2.23 11.13
CA GLU A 54 0.38 -3.55 10.48
C GLU A 54 -0.68 -3.67 9.38
N LYS A 55 -1.53 -2.65 9.21
CA LYS A 55 -2.56 -2.65 8.16
C LYS A 55 -1.89 -2.64 6.79
N SER A 56 -2.01 -3.78 6.12
CA SER A 56 -1.38 -4.02 4.83
C SER A 56 -1.95 -3.09 3.76
N ILE A 57 -1.06 -2.50 2.95
CA ILE A 57 -1.40 -1.82 1.68
C ILE A 57 -2.35 -2.65 0.81
N VAL A 58 -2.22 -3.96 0.95
CA VAL A 58 -2.97 -5.02 0.29
C VAL A 58 -4.48 -4.97 0.59
N GLU A 59 -4.90 -4.48 1.76
CA GLU A 59 -6.33 -4.29 2.09
C GLU A 59 -6.94 -3.05 1.48
N ILE A 60 -6.12 -2.07 1.10
CA ILE A 60 -6.57 -0.82 0.49
C ILE A 60 -6.88 -1.07 -0.99
N ASP A 61 -6.02 -1.84 -1.67
CA ASP A 61 -6.14 -2.11 -3.11
C ASP A 61 -7.38 -2.94 -3.50
N LYS A 62 -8.00 -3.63 -2.53
CA LYS A 62 -9.27 -4.34 -2.74
C LYS A 62 -10.46 -3.40 -2.96
N GLU A 63 -10.32 -2.13 -2.60
CA GLU A 63 -11.42 -1.19 -2.58
C GLU A 63 -11.57 -0.46 -3.93
N LEU A 64 -12.77 -0.55 -4.52
CA LEU A 64 -13.13 0.14 -5.75
C LEU A 64 -14.30 1.07 -5.48
N ILE A 65 -14.13 2.36 -5.74
CA ILE A 65 -15.18 3.37 -5.54
C ILE A 65 -16.06 3.43 -6.79
N CYS A 66 -15.44 3.68 -7.96
CA CYS A 66 -16.10 3.74 -9.26
C CYS A 66 -15.06 3.73 -10.38
N HIS A 67 -15.52 3.87 -11.63
CA HIS A 67 -14.64 4.06 -12.80
C HIS A 67 -14.79 5.50 -13.32
N THR A 68 -13.71 6.05 -13.86
CA THR A 68 -13.76 7.28 -14.66
C THR A 68 -14.54 7.03 -15.96
N ILE A 69 -14.87 8.11 -16.68
CA ILE A 69 -15.42 8.02 -18.05
C ILE A 69 -14.54 7.22 -19.02
N SER A 70 -13.22 7.17 -18.75
CA SER A 70 -12.24 6.40 -19.51
C SER A 70 -12.03 4.97 -18.99
N GLY A 71 -12.85 4.52 -18.04
CA GLY A 71 -12.79 3.18 -17.46
C GLY A 71 -11.71 2.98 -16.39
N LYS A 72 -10.91 4.00 -16.07
CA LYS A 72 -9.86 3.88 -15.06
C LYS A 72 -10.48 3.72 -13.66
N PRO A 73 -10.06 2.73 -12.86
CA PRO A 73 -10.61 2.55 -11.52
C PRO A 73 -10.22 3.70 -10.60
N ILE A 74 -11.18 4.20 -9.82
CA ILE A 74 -10.98 5.15 -8.73
C ILE A 74 -10.98 4.36 -7.44
N LYS A 75 -9.83 4.37 -6.75
CA LYS A 75 -9.56 3.59 -5.54
C LYS A 75 -8.91 4.47 -4.47
N PRO A 76 -9.11 4.22 -3.18
CA PRO A 76 -8.28 4.80 -2.13
C PRO A 76 -6.82 4.37 -2.32
N LYS A 77 -5.89 5.30 -2.12
CA LYS A 77 -4.44 5.02 -2.22
C LYS A 77 -3.75 4.86 -0.85
N THR A 78 -4.39 5.34 0.20
CA THR A 78 -3.88 5.30 1.57
C THR A 78 -4.95 4.80 2.54
N ILE A 79 -4.53 4.30 3.70
CA ILE A 79 -5.42 3.91 4.80
C ILE A 79 -6.28 5.09 5.23
N GLY A 80 -5.73 6.31 5.26
CA GLY A 80 -6.50 7.52 5.58
C GLY A 80 -7.65 7.73 4.60
N GLN A 81 -7.38 7.58 3.30
CA GLN A 81 -8.44 7.67 2.28
C GLN A 81 -9.45 6.53 2.39
N LYS A 82 -9.02 5.30 2.69
CA LYS A 82 -9.93 4.18 2.94
C LYS A 82 -10.85 4.47 4.13
N ASN A 83 -10.26 4.84 5.27
CA ASN A 83 -11.01 5.21 6.46
C ASN A 83 -12.01 6.34 6.18
N TYR A 84 -11.62 7.33 5.38
CA TYR A 84 -12.51 8.41 4.97
C TYR A 84 -13.69 7.90 4.12
N VAL A 85 -13.44 7.02 3.15
CA VAL A 85 -14.49 6.37 2.35
C VAL A 85 -15.41 5.51 3.22
N ASP A 86 -14.85 4.75 4.17
CA ASP A 86 -15.61 3.93 5.11
C ASP A 86 -16.47 4.79 6.04
N LEU A 87 -15.99 5.96 6.46
CA LEU A 87 -16.80 6.92 7.21
C LEU A 87 -17.99 7.40 6.36
N ILE A 88 -17.77 7.75 5.09
CA ILE A 88 -18.85 8.19 4.18
C ILE A 88 -19.92 7.10 4.03
N ARG A 89 -19.51 5.82 3.93
CA ARG A 89 -20.44 4.69 3.80
C ARG A 89 -21.26 4.41 5.05
N ASN A 90 -20.67 4.62 6.23
CA ASN A 90 -21.22 4.15 7.49
C ASN A 90 -21.80 5.26 8.38
N LYS A 91 -21.65 6.53 8.00
CA LYS A 91 -22.11 7.69 8.78
C LYS A 91 -23.05 8.55 7.97
N MET A 92 -24.03 9.15 8.66
CA MET A 92 -25.03 10.03 8.03
C MET A 92 -24.40 11.33 7.52
N VAL A 93 -23.41 11.87 8.22
CA VAL A 93 -22.71 13.11 7.88
C VAL A 93 -21.21 12.93 8.10
N VAL A 94 -20.41 13.32 7.11
CA VAL A 94 -18.94 13.30 7.16
C VAL A 94 -18.43 14.63 6.59
N PHE A 95 -17.51 15.28 7.30
CA PHE A 95 -16.84 16.50 6.84
C PHE A 95 -15.48 16.16 6.25
N GLY A 96 -15.21 16.65 5.03
CA GLY A 96 -13.88 16.61 4.42
C GLY A 96 -13.06 17.83 4.82
N VAL A 97 -11.79 17.62 5.16
CA VAL A 97 -10.81 18.66 5.53
C VAL A 97 -9.57 18.51 4.66
#